data_AF-A0A5R9E6X8-F1
#
_entry.id   AF-A0A5R9E6X8-F1
#
_cell.length_a   1.000
_cell.length_b   1.000
_cell.length_c   1.000
_cell.angle_alpha   90.00
_cell.angle_beta   90.00
_cell.angle_gamma   90.00
#
_symmetry.space_group_name_H-M   'P 1'
#
loop_
_entity.id
_entity.type
_entity.pdbx_description
1 polymer ?
#
loop_
_entity_poly.entity_id
_entity_poly.type
_entity_poly.pdbx_seq_one_letter_code
_entity_poly.pdbx_strand_id
1 'polypeptide(L)'
;MPTDHYREAEQRARQALPIADPAGALVLAQLAAAHATLALVDATKATDLTVYRASHDSIVFGHYTTREAAREHCETLVRRDVGDAPMLGWIPDDESPDAPEELCTGDVPEGGTGYVVTALTVAATYDPEADE
;
A
#
# COMPACT_ATOMS: atom_id res chain seq x y z
N MET A 1 20.74 50.34 -52.29
CA MET A 1 19.49 50.07 -51.54
C MET A 1 18.95 48.71 -51.98
N PRO A 2 19.25 47.61 -51.26
CA PRO A 2 18.73 46.27 -51.58
C PRO A 2 17.61 45.89 -50.60
N THR A 3 16.34 45.91 -51.01
CA THR A 3 15.22 45.69 -50.06
C THR A 3 14.07 44.78 -50.50
N ASP A 4 14.08 44.22 -51.72
CA ASP A 4 13.01 43.29 -52.13
C ASP A 4 13.38 41.81 -51.98
N HIS A 5 14.57 41.41 -52.44
CA HIS A 5 14.97 40.00 -52.39
C HIS A 5 15.19 39.46 -50.97
N TYR A 6 15.55 40.33 -50.01
CA TYR A 6 15.71 39.95 -48.61
C TYR A 6 14.36 39.69 -47.93
N ARG A 7 13.32 40.47 -48.27
CA ARG A 7 11.97 40.29 -47.72
C ARG A 7 11.30 39.03 -48.25
N GLU A 8 11.46 38.72 -49.54
CA GLU A 8 10.94 37.48 -50.11
C GLU A 8 11.61 36.23 -49.51
N ALA A 9 12.92 36.29 -49.22
CA ALA A 9 13.64 35.20 -48.58
C ALA A 9 13.13 34.94 -47.14
N GLU A 10 12.89 36.00 -46.36
CA GLU A 10 12.29 35.88 -45.03
C GLU A 10 10.85 35.35 -45.07
N GLN A 11 10.08 35.73 -46.09
CA GLN A 11 8.69 35.30 -46.24
C GLN A 11 8.60 33.81 -46.63
N ARG A 12 9.51 33.32 -47.48
CA ARG A 12 9.63 31.89 -47.81
C ARG A 12 10.14 31.06 -46.64
N ALA A 13 11.06 31.58 -45.83
CA ALA A 13 11.53 30.90 -44.62
C ALA A 13 10.42 30.75 -43.56
N ARG A 14 9.53 31.75 -43.46
CA ARG A 14 8.35 31.69 -42.58
C ARG A 14 7.26 30.73 -43.06
N GLN A 15 7.16 30.49 -44.37
CA GLN A 15 6.21 29.54 -44.96
C GLN A 15 6.68 28.08 -44.96
N ALA A 16 7.96 27.82 -44.65
CA ALA A 16 8.56 26.49 -44.70
C ALA A 16 8.60 25.75 -43.35
N LEU A 17 8.10 26.35 -42.26
CA LEU A 17 7.96 25.63 -41.00
C LEU A 17 6.78 24.65 -41.14
N PRO A 18 6.99 23.33 -40.98
CA PRO A 18 5.88 22.40 -40.89
C PRO A 18 5.04 22.86 -39.70
N ILE A 19 3.80 23.28 -39.97
CA ILE A 19 2.80 23.43 -38.94
C ILE A 19 2.66 22.03 -38.37
N ALA A 20 3.31 21.77 -37.24
CA ALA A 20 3.00 20.61 -36.43
C ALA A 20 1.50 20.73 -36.16
N ASP A 21 0.71 19.86 -36.80
CA ASP A 21 -0.73 19.88 -36.64
C ASP A 21 -1.03 19.80 -35.14
N PRO A 22 -1.60 20.84 -34.52
CA PRO A 22 -1.85 20.84 -33.09
C PRO A 22 -2.80 19.70 -32.70
N ALA A 23 -3.61 19.21 -33.64
CA ALA A 23 -4.42 18.00 -33.44
C ALA A 23 -3.54 16.74 -33.38
N GLY A 24 -2.51 16.63 -34.23
CA GLY A 24 -1.54 15.53 -34.19
C GLY A 24 -0.72 15.51 -32.91
N ALA A 25 -0.29 16.68 -32.41
CA ALA A 25 0.41 16.80 -31.12
C ALA A 25 -0.49 16.41 -29.94
N LEU A 26 -1.78 16.79 -29.97
CA LEU A 26 -2.75 16.43 -28.96
C LEU A 26 -3.03 14.92 -28.94
N VAL A 27 -3.21 14.29 -30.10
CA VAL A 27 -3.44 12.84 -30.22
C VAL A 27 -2.26 12.04 -29.68
N LEU A 28 -1.02 12.46 -29.98
CA LEU A 28 0.18 11.82 -29.44
C LEU A 28 0.28 11.96 -27.92
N ALA A 29 -0.04 13.14 -27.37
CA ALA A 29 -0.07 13.35 -25.93
C ALA A 29 -1.15 12.50 -25.23
N GLN A 30 -2.34 12.39 -25.83
CA GLN A 30 -3.42 11.53 -25.32
C GLN A 30 -3.04 10.04 -25.34
N LEU A 31 -2.38 9.58 -26.41
CA LEU A 31 -1.93 8.20 -26.51
C LEU A 31 -0.80 7.89 -25.51
N ALA A 32 0.13 8.82 -25.31
CA ALA A 32 1.18 8.69 -24.30
C ALA A 32 0.60 8.65 -22.88
N ALA A 33 -0.40 9.49 -22.58
CA ALA A 33 -1.11 9.48 -21.31
C ALA A 33 -1.84 8.14 -21.09
N ALA A 34 -2.54 7.63 -22.11
CA ALA A 34 -3.21 6.34 -22.04
C ALA A 34 -2.23 5.18 -21.75
N HIS A 35 -1.08 5.14 -22.42
CA HIS A 35 -0.05 4.14 -22.15
C HIS A 35 0.54 4.27 -20.74
N ALA A 36 0.75 5.49 -20.25
CA ALA A 36 1.22 5.71 -18.88
C ALA A 36 0.19 5.21 -17.84
N THR A 37 -1.10 5.47 -18.06
CA THR A 37 -2.18 4.94 -17.22
C THR A 37 -2.24 3.41 -17.25
N LEU A 38 -2.13 2.79 -18.44
CA LEU A 38 -2.08 1.33 -18.55
C LEU A 38 -0.87 0.73 -17.82
N ALA A 39 0.30 1.35 -17.92
CA ALA A 39 1.51 0.91 -17.21
C ALA A 39 1.35 1.02 -15.68
N LEU A 40 0.66 2.05 -15.18
CA LEU A 40 0.32 2.19 -13.77
C LEU A 40 -0.66 1.10 -13.31
N VAL A 41 -1.66 0.77 -14.13
CA VAL A 41 -2.62 -0.32 -13.82
C VAL A 41 -1.92 -1.68 -13.79
N ASP A 42 -1.00 -1.94 -14.72
CA ASP A 42 -0.23 -3.20 -14.74
C ASP A 42 0.77 -3.27 -13.57
N ALA A 43 1.33 -2.13 -13.16
CA ALA A 43 2.15 -2.04 -11.94
C ALA A 43 1.34 -2.29 -10.65
N THR A 44 0.01 -2.21 -10.69
CA THR A 44 -0.89 -2.59 -9.58
C THR A 44 -1.41 -4.01 -9.68
N LYS A 45 -0.74 -4.90 -10.43
CA LYS A 45 -1.07 -6.32 -10.47
C LYS A 45 -1.26 -6.83 -9.05
N ALA A 46 -2.42 -7.43 -8.78
CA ALA A 46 -2.85 -7.79 -7.45
C ALA A 46 -1.78 -8.69 -6.79
N THR A 47 -1.13 -8.17 -5.76
CA THR A 47 -0.17 -8.91 -4.92
C THR A 47 -0.85 -9.26 -3.61
N ASP A 48 -0.49 -10.41 -3.06
CA ASP A 48 -0.94 -10.80 -1.73
C ASP A 48 -0.58 -9.73 -0.69
N LEU A 49 -1.48 -9.51 0.24
CA LEU A 49 -1.36 -8.48 1.27
C LEU A 49 -1.29 -9.13 2.64
N THR A 50 -0.22 -8.88 3.39
CA THR A 50 -0.17 -9.23 4.80
C THR A 50 -1.00 -8.24 5.60
N VAL A 51 -1.97 -8.74 6.35
CA VAL A 51 -2.76 -7.99 7.33
C VAL A 51 -2.59 -8.61 8.72
N TYR A 52 -2.79 -7.81 9.75
CA TYR A 52 -2.63 -8.22 11.13
C TYR A 52 -3.99 -8.20 11.81
N ARG A 53 -4.45 -9.36 12.29
CA ARG A 53 -5.69 -9.50 13.04
C ARG A 53 -5.42 -9.31 14.52
N ALA A 54 -6.12 -8.38 15.15
CA ALA A 54 -6.16 -8.25 16.60
C ALA A 54 -7.37 -9.04 17.16
N SER A 55 -7.14 -9.88 18.17
CA SER A 55 -8.19 -10.69 18.81
C SER A 55 -7.96 -10.88 20.30
N HIS A 56 -9.02 -11.24 21.01
CA HIS A 56 -8.97 -11.77 22.37
C HIS A 56 -9.76 -13.08 22.41
N ASP A 57 -9.10 -14.19 22.74
CA ASP A 57 -9.64 -15.54 22.58
C ASP A 57 -10.23 -15.76 21.17
N SER A 58 -11.57 -15.88 21.07
CA SER A 58 -12.30 -16.07 19.81
C SER A 58 -12.89 -14.77 19.23
N ILE A 59 -12.72 -13.64 19.92
CA ILE A 59 -13.32 -12.35 19.55
C ILE A 59 -12.32 -11.57 18.70
N VAL A 60 -12.68 -11.28 17.45
CA VAL A 60 -11.88 -10.44 16.55
C VAL A 60 -12.26 -8.98 16.73
N PHE A 61 -11.26 -8.13 16.97
CA PHE A 61 -11.46 -6.68 17.13
C PHE A 61 -11.29 -5.90 15.82
N GLY A 62 -10.40 -6.38 14.94
CA GLY A 62 -10.14 -5.72 13.67
C GLY A 62 -8.96 -6.31 12.90
N HIS A 63 -8.77 -5.78 11.69
CA HIS A 63 -7.64 -6.08 10.81
C HIS A 63 -6.88 -4.79 10.50
N TYR A 64 -5.55 -4.87 10.48
CA TYR A 64 -4.65 -3.75 10.34
C TYR A 64 -3.62 -4.03 9.25
N THR A 65 -3.16 -2.98 8.57
CA THR A 65 -2.08 -3.12 7.58
C THR A 65 -0.70 -3.16 8.23
N THR A 66 -0.59 -2.86 9.52
CA THR A 66 0.67 -2.90 10.28
C THR A 66 0.50 -3.67 11.58
N ARG A 67 1.59 -4.33 12.01
CA ARG A 67 1.62 -5.11 13.25
C ARG A 67 1.44 -4.21 14.46
N GLU A 68 2.08 -3.04 14.42
CA GLU A 68 2.08 -2.06 15.51
C GLU A 68 0.68 -1.52 15.79
N ALA A 69 -0.14 -1.26 14.77
CA ALA A 69 -1.50 -0.78 14.96
C ALA A 69 -2.41 -1.85 15.59
N ALA A 70 -2.22 -3.12 15.21
CA ALA A 70 -2.92 -4.23 15.85
C ALA A 70 -2.53 -4.36 17.32
N ARG A 71 -1.23 -4.28 17.62
CA ARG A 71 -0.70 -4.31 18.99
C ARG A 71 -1.23 -3.15 19.83
N GLU A 72 -1.19 -1.92 19.30
CA GLU A 72 -1.69 -0.72 19.99
C GLU A 72 -3.18 -0.85 20.38
N HIS A 73 -4.01 -1.45 19.51
CA HIS A 73 -5.41 -1.70 19.85
C HIS A 73 -5.53 -2.68 21.03
N CYS A 74 -4.84 -3.82 20.99
CA CYS A 74 -4.83 -4.78 22.08
C CYS A 74 -4.33 -4.17 23.39
N GLU A 75 -3.24 -3.41 23.34
CA GLU A 75 -2.70 -2.75 24.53
C GLU A 75 -3.65 -1.69 25.10
N THR A 76 -4.39 -0.97 24.24
CA THR A 76 -5.41 -0.01 24.68
C THR A 76 -6.52 -0.73 25.44
N LEU A 77 -6.97 -1.87 24.94
CA LEU A 77 -8.01 -2.66 25.57
C LEU A 77 -7.53 -3.27 26.89
N VAL A 78 -6.32 -3.84 26.94
CA VAL A 78 -5.79 -4.40 28.19
C VAL A 78 -5.63 -3.31 29.25
N ARG A 79 -5.08 -2.13 28.90
CA ARG A 79 -4.90 -1.01 29.85
C ARG A 79 -6.22 -0.48 30.39
N ARG A 80 -7.31 -0.56 29.62
CA ARG A 80 -8.65 -0.23 30.12
C ARG A 80 -9.07 -1.17 31.25
N ASP A 81 -8.68 -2.44 31.15
CA ASP A 81 -9.13 -3.49 32.07
C ASP A 81 -8.22 -3.62 33.30
N VAL A 82 -6.89 -3.45 33.14
CA VAL A 82 -5.91 -3.60 34.24
C VAL A 82 -5.24 -2.29 34.69
N GLY A 83 -5.53 -1.17 34.04
CA GLY A 83 -4.90 0.14 34.27
C GLY A 83 -3.57 0.33 33.53
N ASP A 84 -2.96 1.51 33.70
CA ASP A 84 -1.73 1.92 32.99
C ASP A 84 -0.42 1.45 33.67
N ALA A 85 -0.52 0.88 34.87
CA ALA A 85 0.63 0.47 35.67
C ALA A 85 1.41 -0.78 35.19
N PRO A 86 0.81 -1.80 34.54
CA PRO A 86 1.54 -3.02 34.23
C PRO A 86 2.49 -2.85 33.05
N MET A 87 3.65 -3.50 33.15
CA MET A 87 4.57 -3.65 32.02
C MET A 87 3.96 -4.62 31.02
N LEU A 88 3.82 -4.17 29.77
CA LEU A 88 3.29 -4.96 28.68
C LEU A 88 4.43 -5.49 27.80
N GLY A 89 4.31 -6.73 27.34
CA GLY A 89 5.25 -7.36 26.42
C GLY A 89 4.55 -8.29 25.46
N TRP A 90 5.09 -8.41 24.25
CA TRP A 90 4.60 -9.32 23.22
C TRP A 90 5.52 -10.53 23.11
N ILE A 91 4.97 -11.72 23.18
CA ILE A 91 5.70 -12.99 23.09
C ILE A 91 5.19 -13.74 21.87
N PRO A 92 6.04 -14.07 20.88
CA PRO A 92 5.63 -14.89 19.76
C PRO A 92 5.46 -16.36 20.17
N ASP A 93 4.50 -17.06 19.57
CA ASP A 93 4.24 -18.47 19.83
C ASP A 93 5.41 -19.37 19.38
N ASP A 94 6.14 -18.97 18.33
CA ASP A 94 7.36 -19.61 17.85
C ASP A 94 8.36 -18.60 17.23
N GLU A 95 9.46 -19.08 16.63
CA GLU A 95 10.52 -18.23 16.07
C GLU A 95 10.20 -17.68 14.66
N SER A 96 9.06 -18.04 14.08
CA SER A 96 8.61 -17.57 12.77
C SER A 96 8.32 -16.07 12.81
N PRO A 97 8.70 -15.31 11.76
CA PRO A 97 8.36 -13.89 11.67
C PRO A 97 6.85 -13.63 11.63
N ASP A 98 6.06 -14.63 11.19
CA ASP A 98 4.60 -14.56 11.06
C ASP A 98 3.88 -15.33 12.18
N ALA A 99 4.62 -15.80 13.19
CA ALA A 99 4.04 -16.43 14.36
C ALA A 99 2.99 -15.50 15.00
N PRO A 100 1.85 -16.02 15.46
CA PRO A 100 0.98 -15.26 16.35
C PRO A 100 1.77 -14.79 17.57
N GLU A 101 1.44 -13.60 18.05
CA GLU A 101 2.08 -13.00 19.22
C GLU A 101 1.02 -12.74 20.28
N GLU A 102 1.27 -13.22 21.50
CA GLU A 102 0.40 -12.98 22.64
C GLU A 102 0.93 -11.82 23.49
N LEU A 103 0.02 -10.96 23.92
CA LEU A 103 0.30 -9.90 24.89
C LEU A 103 0.33 -10.47 26.30
N CYS A 104 1.41 -10.21 27.03
CA CYS A 104 1.60 -10.61 28.41
C CYS A 104 1.77 -9.36 29.29
N THR A 105 1.32 -9.45 30.55
CA THR A 105 1.67 -8.45 31.56
C THR A 105 2.67 -9.02 32.56
N GLY A 106 3.60 -8.20 33.03
CA GLY A 106 4.67 -8.64 33.95
C GLY A 106 4.18 -9.15 35.32
N ASP A 107 2.90 -8.94 35.63
CA ASP A 107 2.27 -9.35 36.89
C ASP A 107 1.58 -10.73 36.81
N VAL A 108 1.51 -11.37 35.63
CA VAL A 108 0.91 -12.70 35.49
C VAL A 108 2.01 -13.76 35.43
N PRO A 109 2.21 -14.56 36.49
CA PRO A 109 3.30 -15.53 36.53
C PRO A 109 3.11 -16.74 35.59
N GLU A 110 1.89 -17.03 35.10
CA GLU A 110 1.60 -18.25 34.31
C GLU A 110 0.51 -18.12 33.22
N GLY A 111 0.16 -16.92 32.75
CA GLY A 111 -0.84 -16.81 31.69
C GLY A 111 -0.72 -15.52 30.89
N GLY A 112 -0.67 -15.66 29.57
CA GLY A 112 -0.84 -14.51 28.69
C GLY A 112 -2.24 -13.90 28.85
N THR A 113 -2.42 -12.70 28.35
CA THR A 113 -3.67 -11.94 28.55
C THR A 113 -4.82 -12.47 27.67
N GLY A 114 -4.55 -13.42 26.78
CA GLY A 114 -5.46 -13.89 25.73
C GLY A 114 -5.55 -12.94 24.54
N TYR A 115 -4.92 -11.76 24.61
CA TYR A 115 -4.87 -10.81 23.49
C TYR A 115 -3.78 -11.25 22.52
N VAL A 116 -4.15 -11.52 21.27
CA VAL A 116 -3.28 -12.07 20.24
C VAL A 116 -3.29 -11.20 18.99
N VAL A 117 -2.11 -11.03 18.38
CA VAL A 117 -1.94 -10.48 17.04
C VAL A 117 -1.49 -11.59 16.11
N THR A 118 -2.25 -11.83 15.04
CA THR A 118 -1.95 -12.87 14.04
C THR A 118 -1.68 -12.22 12.68
N ALA A 119 -0.56 -12.54 12.05
CA ALA A 119 -0.31 -12.19 10.65
C ALA A 119 -1.14 -13.11 9.73
N LEU A 120 -1.86 -12.52 8.78
CA LEU A 120 -2.70 -13.21 7.81
C LEU A 120 -2.34 -12.76 6.41
N THR A 121 -2.19 -13.71 5.49
CA THR A 121 -2.00 -13.41 4.06
C THR A 121 -3.37 -13.34 3.39
N VAL A 122 -3.72 -12.17 2.87
CA VAL A 122 -4.88 -11.98 2.02
C VAL A 122 -4.45 -12.19 0.57
N ALA A 123 -4.84 -13.33 0.01
CA ALA A 123 -4.54 -13.64 -1.38
C ALA A 123 -5.19 -12.63 -2.33
N ALA A 124 -4.42 -12.17 -3.31
CA ALA A 124 -4.89 -11.25 -4.34
C ALA A 124 -5.85 -11.91 -5.34
N THR A 125 -5.73 -13.23 -5.51
CA THR A 125 -6.54 -14.05 -6.40
C THR A 125 -6.97 -15.31 -5.68
N TYR A 126 -8.21 -15.77 -5.94
CA TYR A 126 -8.68 -17.05 -5.45
C TYR A 126 -7.95 -18.20 -6.17
N ASP A 127 -7.46 -19.16 -5.39
CA ASP A 127 -6.90 -20.43 -5.87
C ASP A 127 -7.74 -21.58 -5.28
N PRO A 128 -8.47 -22.35 -6.11
CA PRO A 128 -9.28 -23.47 -5.63
C PRO A 128 -8.45 -24.64 -5.08
N GLU A 129 -7.14 -24.68 -5.35
CA GLU A 129 -6.24 -25.74 -4.88
C GLU A 129 -5.40 -25.30 -3.67
N ALA A 130 -5.58 -24.08 -3.17
CA ALA A 130 -4.92 -23.63 -1.93
C ALA A 130 -5.49 -24.38 -0.71
N ASP A 131 -4.61 -24.71 0.24
CA ASP A 131 -5.01 -25.36 1.50
C ASP A 131 -6.00 -24.46 2.29
N GLU A 132 -7.07 -25.05 2.82
CA GLU A 132 -8.09 -24.40 3.69
C GLU A 132 -7.62 -24.21 5.14
#